data_AF-A0A6I4JV44-F1
#
_entry.id   AF-A0A6I4JV44-F1
#
_cell.length_a   1.000
_cell.length_b   1.000
_cell.length_c   1.000
_cell.angle_alpha   90.00
_cell.angle_beta   90.00
_cell.angle_gamma   90.00
#
_symmetry.space_group_name_H-M   'P 1'
#
loop_
_entity.id
_entity.type
_entity.pdbx_description
1 polymer ?
#
loop_
_entity_poly.entity_id
_entity_poly.type
_entity_poly.pdbx_seq_one_letter_code
_entity_poly.pdbx_strand_id
1 'polypeptide(L)'
;MKFLLVGGISAFLNWSSRFIFSIWASYEIAVVLAFFVGLLAGFVLMRAFVFQTSQKSVFRQTAYYIVVNMFALAITWAVSVYLAKVIFPAIGFYNGAEGTAHLIGISAPMVTSYFGHKYLTFK
;
A
#
# COMPACT_ATOMS: atom_id res chain seq x y z
N MET A 1 -3.39 -14.70 -11.67
CA MET A 1 -1.92 -14.45 -11.71
C MET A 1 -1.57 -12.99 -12.00
N LYS A 2 -2.07 -12.37 -13.08
CA LYS A 2 -1.75 -10.96 -13.44
C LYS A 2 -1.99 -9.95 -12.31
N PHE A 3 -3.11 -10.06 -11.59
CA PHE A 3 -3.43 -9.16 -10.47
C PHE A 3 -2.42 -9.23 -9.31
N LEU A 4 -1.97 -10.44 -8.92
CA LEU A 4 -0.98 -10.63 -7.86
C LEU A 4 0.39 -10.09 -8.26
N LEU A 5 0.79 -10.29 -9.53
CA LEU A 5 2.04 -9.73 -10.05
C LEU A 5 2.02 -8.20 -10.06
N VAL A 6 0.93 -7.60 -10.54
CA VAL A 6 0.76 -6.13 -10.54
C VAL A 6 0.80 -5.59 -9.11
N GLY A 7 0.02 -6.18 -8.20
CA GLY A 7 0.01 -5.77 -6.79
C GLY A 7 1.37 -5.93 -6.11
N GLY A 8 2.09 -7.02 -6.40
CA GLY A 8 3.44 -7.27 -5.88
C GLY A 8 4.47 -6.24 -6.36
N ILE A 9 4.47 -5.90 -7.65
CA ILE A 9 5.36 -4.86 -8.20
C ILE A 9 5.03 -3.50 -7.57
N SER A 10 3.76 -3.15 -7.46
CA SER A 10 3.32 -1.90 -6.82
C SER A 10 3.75 -1.83 -5.36
N ALA A 11 3.57 -2.92 -4.61
CA ALA A 11 3.99 -3.00 -3.20
C ALA A 11 5.51 -2.92 -3.06
N PHE A 12 6.27 -3.54 -3.97
CA PHE A 12 7.72 -3.44 -3.98
C PHE A 12 8.20 -2.02 -4.28
N LEU A 13 7.63 -1.34 -5.28
CA LEU A 13 7.96 0.05 -5.61
C LEU A 13 7.58 1.01 -4.48
N ASN A 14 6.45 0.76 -3.83
CA ASN A 14 6.06 1.46 -2.61
C ASN A 14 7.13 1.28 -1.53
N TRP A 15 7.44 0.05 -1.14
CA TRP A 15 8.38 -0.20 -0.05
C TRP A 15 9.80 0.31 -0.32
N SER A 16 10.31 0.11 -1.55
CA SER A 16 11.67 0.50 -1.96
C SER A 16 11.83 2.01 -2.11
N SER A 17 10.87 2.71 -2.74
CA SER A 17 10.93 4.17 -2.92
C SER A 17 10.95 4.92 -1.59
N ARG A 18 10.36 4.36 -0.53
CA ARG A 18 10.40 4.94 0.82
C ARG A 18 11.82 5.16 1.33
N PHE A 19 12.76 4.26 1.02
CA PHE A 19 14.17 4.46 1.40
C PHE A 19 14.80 5.68 0.71
N ILE A 20 14.41 5.96 -0.53
CA ILE A 20 14.86 7.13 -1.28
C ILE A 20 14.25 8.40 -0.68
N PHE A 21 12.95 8.39 -0.35
CA PHE A 21 12.27 9.51 0.29
C PHE A 21 12.81 9.81 1.69
N SER A 22 13.17 8.78 2.47
CA SER A 22 13.75 8.93 3.81
C SER A 22 15.08 9.68 3.83
N ILE A 23 15.74 9.90 2.68
CA ILE A 23 16.98 10.70 2.61
C ILE A 23 16.68 12.19 2.85
N TRP A 24 15.48 12.66 2.48
CA TRP A 24 15.12 14.08 2.49
C TRP A 24 13.80 14.40 3.19
N ALA A 25 13.01 13.41 3.56
CA ALA A 25 11.73 13.55 4.24
C ALA A 25 11.69 12.73 5.53
N SER A 26 10.86 13.14 6.49
CA SER A 26 10.60 12.35 7.70
C SER A 26 9.91 11.02 7.34
N TYR A 27 10.02 10.02 8.23
CA TYR A 27 9.46 8.69 8.00
C TYR A 27 7.98 8.70 7.58
N GLU A 28 7.16 9.52 8.24
CA GLU A 28 5.73 9.65 7.98
C GLU A 28 5.46 10.17 6.57
N ILE A 29 6.19 11.21 6.16
CA ILE A 29 6.06 11.82 4.85
C ILE A 29 6.58 10.84 3.78
N ALA A 30 7.70 10.17 4.06
CA ALA A 30 8.29 9.19 3.17
C ALA A 30 7.33 8.02 2.89
N VAL A 31 6.59 7.52 3.90
CA VAL A 31 5.57 6.48 3.73
C VAL A 31 4.43 6.95 2.81
N VAL A 32 3.96 8.19 2.97
CA VAL A 32 2.91 8.76 2.11
C VAL A 32 3.39 8.89 0.67
N LEU A 33 4.57 9.47 0.45
CA LEU A 33 5.14 9.66 -0.90
C LEU A 33 5.38 8.32 -1.60
N ALA A 34 5.95 7.36 -0.87
CA ALA A 34 6.15 5.99 -1.33
C ALA A 34 4.84 5.31 -1.74
N PHE A 35 3.76 5.55 -0.98
CA PHE A 35 2.46 5.03 -1.32
C PHE A 35 1.96 5.55 -2.66
N PHE A 36 2.14 6.85 -2.95
CA PHE A 36 1.77 7.40 -4.25
C PHE A 36 2.58 6.79 -5.40
N VAL A 37 3.87 6.47 -5.19
CA VAL A 37 4.66 5.73 -6.20
C VAL A 37 4.06 4.36 -6.49
N GLY A 38 3.73 3.59 -5.44
CA GLY A 38 3.06 2.30 -5.60
C GLY A 38 1.70 2.41 -6.26
N LEU A 39 0.91 3.41 -5.88
CA LEU A 39 -0.41 3.70 -6.42
C LEU A 39 -0.36 3.96 -7.92
N LEU A 40 0.55 4.84 -8.35
CA LEU A 40 0.73 5.21 -9.74
C LEU A 40 1.23 4.03 -10.56
N ALA A 41 2.23 3.30 -10.07
CA ALA A 41 2.71 2.09 -10.72
C ALA A 41 1.59 1.05 -10.88
N GLY A 42 0.80 0.83 -9.82
CA GLY A 42 -0.35 -0.09 -9.85
C GLY A 42 -1.43 0.34 -10.82
N PHE A 43 -1.72 1.64 -10.89
CA PHE A 43 -2.70 2.17 -11.83
C PHE A 43 -2.27 1.97 -13.28
N VAL A 44 -1.01 2.29 -13.60
CA VAL A 44 -0.44 2.11 -14.94
C VAL A 44 -0.46 0.63 -15.33
N LEU A 45 -0.04 -0.26 -14.43
CA LEU A 45 -0.02 -1.69 -14.67
C LEU A 45 -1.43 -2.30 -14.77
N MET A 46 -2.38 -1.92 -13.91
CA MET A 46 -3.77 -2.36 -14.03
C MET A 46 -4.40 -1.86 -15.33
N ARG A 47 -4.12 -0.63 -15.73
CA ARG A 47 -4.61 -0.08 -17.01
C ARG A 47 -4.02 -0.80 -18.21
N ALA A 48 -2.72 -1.12 -18.18
CA ALA A 48 -2.05 -1.82 -19.27
C ALA A 48 -2.49 -3.28 -19.41
N PHE A 49 -2.69 -3.99 -18.29
CA PHE A 49 -2.84 -5.46 -18.32
C PHE A 49 -4.21 -5.99 -17.91
N VAL A 50 -5.04 -5.20 -17.22
CA VAL A 50 -6.30 -5.67 -16.60
C VAL A 50 -7.53 -4.96 -17.17
N PHE A 51 -7.47 -3.65 -17.42
CA PHE A 51 -8.65 -2.89 -17.86
C PHE A 51 -8.96 -2.97 -19.37
N GLN A 52 -8.18 -3.71 -20.16
CA GLN A 52 -8.36 -3.78 -21.62
C GLN A 52 -9.68 -4.44 -22.09
N THR A 53 -10.45 -5.09 -21.20
CA THR A 53 -11.65 -5.87 -21.56
C THR A 53 -12.95 -5.42 -20.87
N SER A 54 -12.93 -4.35 -20.06
CA SER A 54 -14.10 -3.96 -19.25
C SER A 54 -15.03 -2.98 -19.97
N GLN A 55 -16.31 -3.34 -20.14
CA GLN A 55 -17.36 -2.47 -20.70
C GLN A 55 -17.82 -1.33 -19.75
N LYS A 56 -17.24 -1.21 -18.55
CA LYS A 56 -17.59 -0.14 -17.58
C LYS A 56 -16.81 1.15 -17.86
N SER A 57 -17.43 2.31 -17.65
CA SER A 57 -16.77 3.62 -17.74
C SER A 57 -15.42 3.64 -17.00
N VAL A 58 -14.37 4.01 -17.74
CA VAL A 58 -12.98 4.14 -17.23
C VAL A 58 -12.94 5.07 -16.01
N PHE A 59 -13.71 6.16 -16.05
CA PHE A 59 -13.79 7.12 -14.95
C PHE A 59 -14.24 6.47 -13.63
N ARG A 60 -15.28 5.63 -13.70
CA ARG A 60 -15.81 4.96 -12.50
C ARG A 60 -14.82 3.94 -11.93
N GLN A 61 -14.09 3.23 -12.79
CA GLN A 61 -13.04 2.28 -12.36
C GLN A 61 -11.88 3.00 -11.67
N THR A 62 -11.41 4.11 -12.25
CA THR A 62 -10.38 4.96 -11.65
C THR A 62 -10.82 5.55 -10.31
N ALA A 63 -12.05 6.06 -10.21
CA ALA A 63 -12.57 6.62 -8.98
C ALA A 63 -12.60 5.58 -7.84
N TYR A 64 -13.14 4.38 -8.08
CA TYR A 64 -13.12 3.30 -7.09
C TYR A 64 -11.70 2.89 -6.71
N TYR A 65 -10.79 2.80 -7.69
CA TYR A 65 -9.39 2.47 -7.44
C TYR A 65 -8.74 3.50 -6.50
N ILE A 66 -8.94 4.79 -6.73
CA ILE A 66 -8.40 5.84 -5.87
C ILE A 66 -8.99 5.75 -4.45
N VAL A 67 -10.31 5.63 -4.31
CA VAL A 67 -10.97 5.59 -2.99
C VAL A 67 -10.47 4.42 -2.14
N VAL A 68 -10.42 3.21 -2.71
CA VAL A 68 -9.93 2.02 -2.00
C VAL A 68 -8.47 2.20 -1.59
N ASN A 69 -7.65 2.79 -2.46
CA ASN A 69 -6.25 3.03 -2.16
C ASN A 69 -6.04 4.13 -1.12
N MET A 70 -6.88 5.16 -1.06
CA MET A 70 -6.80 6.17 0.01
C MET A 70 -7.11 5.58 1.39
N PHE A 71 -8.05 4.64 1.44
CA PHE A 71 -8.29 3.86 2.67
C PHE A 71 -7.10 2.98 3.02
N ALA A 72 -6.51 2.30 2.04
CA ALA A 72 -5.29 1.50 2.24
C ALA A 72 -4.09 2.35 2.67
N LEU A 73 -3.96 3.58 2.17
CA LEU A 73 -2.94 4.55 2.59
C LEU A 73 -3.10 4.89 4.07
N ALA A 74 -4.33 5.21 4.51
CA ALA A 74 -4.59 5.54 5.90
C ALA A 74 -4.20 4.38 6.84
N ILE A 75 -4.57 3.14 6.50
CA ILE A 75 -4.18 1.94 7.27
C ILE A 75 -2.66 1.75 7.25
N THR A 76 -2.04 1.79 6.06
CA THR A 76 -0.59 1.61 5.89
C THR A 76 0.18 2.61 6.73
N TRP A 77 -0.20 3.89 6.64
CA TRP A 77 0.43 4.97 7.39
C TRP A 77 0.26 4.80 8.89
N ALA A 78 -0.97 4.58 9.35
CA ALA A 78 -1.27 4.44 10.78
C ALA A 78 -0.48 3.27 11.40
N VAL A 79 -0.51 2.11 10.75
CA VAL A 79 0.21 0.91 11.22
C VAL A 79 1.72 1.13 11.20
N SER A 80 2.25 1.70 10.11
CA SER A 80 3.70 1.95 9.97
C SER A 80 4.21 2.90 11.03
N VAL A 81 3.54 4.04 11.20
CA VAL A 81 3.96 5.08 12.16
C VAL A 81 3.79 4.58 13.59
N TYR A 82 2.68 3.92 13.91
CA TYR A 82 2.45 3.38 15.25
C TYR A 82 3.48 2.32 15.63
N LEU A 83 3.82 1.40 14.71
CA LEU A 83 4.86 0.41 14.95
C LEU A 83 6.23 1.07 15.14
N ALA A 84 6.63 1.95 14.22
CA ALA A 84 7.96 2.56 14.25
C ALA A 84 8.17 3.49 15.45
N LYS A 85 7.14 4.19 15.90
CA LYS A 85 7.27 5.22 16.95
C LYS A 85 6.82 4.79 18.34
N VAL A 86 5.99 3.77 18.45
CA VAL A 86 5.43 3.34 19.75
C VAL A 86 5.88 1.93 20.09
N ILE A 87 5.55 0.95 19.26
CA ILE A 87 5.75 -0.46 19.60
C ILE A 87 7.23 -0.85 19.54
N PHE A 88 7.91 -0.52 18.45
CA PHE A 88 9.31 -0.91 18.25
C PHE A 88 10.27 -0.27 19.26
N PRO A 89 10.16 1.03 19.59
CA PRO A 89 10.93 1.61 20.68
C PRO A 89 10.63 0.96 22.05
N ALA A 90 9.38 0.59 22.33
CA ALA A 90 9.00 -0.04 23.60
C ALA A 90 9.60 -1.44 23.79
N ILE A 91 9.93 -2.15 22.71
CA ILE A 91 10.57 -3.47 22.75
C ILE A 91 12.08 -3.42 22.44
N GLY A 92 12.67 -2.23 22.34
CA GLY A 92 14.10 -2.05 22.05
C GLY A 92 14.51 -2.37 20.61
N PHE A 93 13.57 -2.40 19.66
CA PHE A 93 13.85 -2.65 18.25
C PHE A 93 14.07 -1.32 17.51
N TYR A 94 15.33 -0.98 17.25
CA TYR A 94 15.70 0.27 16.56
C TYR A 94 16.25 0.04 15.16
N ASN A 95 17.12 -0.96 15.01
CA ASN A 95 17.78 -1.26 13.74
C ASN A 95 16.78 -1.84 12.73
N GLY A 96 16.50 -1.09 11.66
CA GLY A 96 15.53 -1.49 10.65
C GLY A 96 14.06 -1.30 11.04
N ALA A 97 13.79 -0.63 12.18
CA ALA A 97 12.44 -0.37 12.69
C ALA A 97 11.49 0.20 11.62
N GLU A 98 11.91 1.26 10.96
CA GLU A 98 11.13 1.95 9.93
C GLU A 98 10.83 1.06 8.71
N GLY A 99 11.83 0.29 8.26
CA GLY A 99 11.71 -0.60 7.10
C GLY A 99 10.74 -1.75 7.37
N THR A 100 10.85 -2.38 8.55
CA THR A 100 9.97 -3.46 9.01
C THR A 100 8.55 -2.94 9.27
N ALA A 101 8.42 -1.79 9.94
CA ALA A 101 7.13 -1.19 10.22
C ALA A 101 6.38 -0.85 8.92
N HIS A 102 7.08 -0.32 7.92
CA HIS A 102 6.48 -0.02 6.62
C HIS A 102 6.04 -1.29 5.89
N LEU A 103 6.83 -2.36 5.95
CA LEU A 103 6.49 -3.64 5.35
C LEU A 103 5.23 -4.25 5.98
N ILE A 104 5.11 -4.19 7.31
CA ILE A 104 3.91 -4.62 8.03
C ILE A 104 2.72 -3.71 7.65
N GLY A 105 2.94 -2.40 7.58
CA GLY A 105 1.93 -1.42 7.16
C GLY A 105 1.36 -1.72 5.77
N ILE A 106 2.21 -1.96 4.76
CA ILE A 106 1.78 -2.31 3.39
C ILE A 106 0.98 -3.62 3.37
N SER A 107 1.30 -4.55 4.26
CA SER A 107 0.64 -5.85 4.35
C SER A 107 -0.74 -5.78 5.02
N ALA A 108 -0.97 -4.81 5.91
CA ALA A 108 -2.21 -4.70 6.69
C ALA A 108 -3.49 -4.52 5.83
N PRO A 109 -3.53 -3.64 4.80
CA PRO A 109 -4.67 -3.54 3.89
C PRO A 109 -5.01 -4.84 3.15
N MET A 110 -4.02 -5.72 2.92
CA MET A 110 -4.23 -7.01 2.27
C MET A 110 -5.03 -7.94 3.18
N VAL A 111 -4.71 -7.93 4.48
CA VAL A 111 -5.42 -8.70 5.51
C VAL A 111 -6.85 -8.19 5.68
N THR A 112 -7.05 -6.86 5.72
CA THR A 112 -8.42 -6.30 5.79
C THR A 112 -9.23 -6.63 4.55
N SER A 113 -8.60 -6.65 3.37
CA SER A 113 -9.28 -7.05 2.12
C SER A 113 -9.66 -8.54 2.13
N TYR A 114 -8.77 -9.41 2.62
CA TYR A 114 -9.06 -10.85 2.76
C TYR A 114 -10.24 -11.08 3.70
N PHE A 115 -10.26 -10.47 4.88
CA PHE A 115 -11.37 -10.60 5.82
C PHE A 115 -12.65 -9.95 5.32
N GLY A 116 -12.55 -8.82 4.61
CA GLY A 116 -13.69 -8.20 3.93
C GLY A 116 -14.37 -9.17 2.97
N HIS A 117 -13.60 -9.81 2.09
CA HIS A 117 -14.16 -10.81 1.18
C HIS A 117 -14.69 -12.05 1.92
N LYS A 118 -13.95 -12.56 2.91
CA LYS A 118 -14.34 -13.74 3.70
C LYS A 118 -15.67 -13.55 4.45
N TYR A 119 -15.92 -12.38 5.02
CA TYR A 119 -17.11 -12.15 5.87
C TYR A 119 -18.28 -11.43 5.17
N LEU A 120 -18.02 -10.68 4.09
CA LEU A 120 -19.04 -9.89 3.38
C LEU A 120 -19.37 -10.41 1.98
N THR A 121 -18.39 -10.93 1.23
CA THR A 121 -18.58 -11.31 -0.19
C THR A 121 -18.90 -12.79 -0.37
N PHE A 122 -18.38 -13.67 0.49
CA PHE A 122 -18.57 -15.13 0.39
C PHE A 122 -19.61 -15.69 1.38
N LYS A 123 -20.60 -14.88 1.75
CA LYS A 123 -21.85 -15.39 2.35
C LYS A 123 -22.87 -15.66 1.26
#